data_AF-A0A1Y3YCU5-F1
#
_entry.id   AF-A0A1Y3YCU5-F1
#
_cell.length_a   1.000
_cell.length_b   1.000
_cell.length_c   1.000
_cell.angle_alpha   90.00
_cell.angle_beta   90.00
_cell.angle_gamma   90.00
#
_symmetry.space_group_name_H-M   'P 1'
#
loop_
_entity.id
_entity.type
_entity.pdbx_description
1 polymer ?
#
loop_
_entity_poly.entity_id
_entity_poly.type
_entity_poly.pdbx_seq_one_letter_code
_entity_poly.pdbx_strand_id
1 'polypeptide(L)' 'MSFDELLFRAKAGDMEAKTEIFAMYRPLLIKNALVNGRFDEDLYQELAVELMKCIRYFRDVE' A
#
# COMPACT_ATOMS: atom_id res chain seq x y z
N MET A 1 8.34 14.76 -6.95
CA MET A 1 8.57 14.03 -5.70
C MET A 1 9.15 12.69 -6.07
N SER A 2 10.27 12.27 -5.47
CA SER A 2 10.70 10.88 -5.59
C SER A 2 9.81 9.97 -4.75
N PHE A 3 9.83 8.67 -5.00
CA PHE A 3 9.12 7.73 -4.14
C PHE A 3 9.65 7.76 -2.70
N ASP A 4 10.96 7.97 -2.51
CA ASP A 4 11.59 8.04 -1.18
C ASP A 4 11.05 9.20 -0.35
N GLU A 5 10.88 10.37 -0.97
CA GLU A 5 10.29 11.55 -0.33
C GLU A 5 8.82 11.30 0.04
N LEU A 6 8.06 10.67 -0.87
CA LEU A 6 6.67 10.30 -0.63
C LEU A 6 6.54 9.28 0.52
N LEU A 7 7.39 8.27 0.53
CA LEU A 7 7.43 7.24 1.57
C LEU A 7 7.83 7.83 2.93
N PHE A 8 8.81 8.74 2.95
CA PHE A 8 9.22 9.45 4.17
C PHE A 8 8.04 10.22 4.77
N ARG A 9 7.31 11.01 3.96
CA ARG A 9 6.10 11.73 4.41
C ARG A 9 5.02 10.78 4.92
N ALA A 10 4.76 9.70 4.19
CA ALA A 10 3.77 8.71 4.57
C ALA A 10 4.10 8.05 5.92
N LYS A 11 5.38 7.74 6.18
CA LYS A 11 5.88 7.24 7.48
C LYS A 11 5.69 8.25 8.61
N ALA A 12 5.88 9.54 8.32
CA ALA A 12 5.66 10.63 9.28
C ALA A 12 4.17 10.86 9.61
N GLY A 13 3.25 10.14 8.97
CA GLY A 13 1.82 10.19 9.26
C GLY A 13 0.99 11.00 8.26
N ASP A 14 1.62 11.57 7.23
CA ASP A 14 0.93 12.33 6.18
C ASP A 14 -0.10 11.45 5.44
N MET A 15 -1.37 11.84 5.55
CA MET A 15 -2.50 11.09 4.98
C MET A 15 -2.60 11.23 3.46
N GLU A 16 -2.19 12.37 2.90
CA GLU A 16 -2.17 12.56 1.44
C GLU A 16 -1.10 11.65 0.84
N ALA A 17 0.09 11.63 1.44
CA ALA A 17 1.18 10.77 0.99
C ALA A 17 0.81 9.27 1.09
N LYS A 18 0.15 8.84 2.18
CA LYS A 18 -0.36 7.46 2.30
C LYS A 18 -1.40 7.14 1.22
N THR A 19 -2.29 8.08 0.92
CA THR A 19 -3.34 7.92 -0.09
C THR A 19 -2.74 7.81 -1.48
N GLU A 20 -1.71 8.60 -1.79
CA GLU A 20 -0.98 8.54 -3.05
C GLU A 20 -0.28 7.19 -3.24
N ILE A 21 0.46 6.71 -2.23
CA ILE A 21 1.06 5.37 -2.26
C ILE A 21 -0.02 4.29 -2.40
N PHE A 22 -1.13 4.41 -1.67
CA PHE A 22 -2.24 3.47 -1.78
C PHE A 22 -2.80 3.41 -3.22
N ALA A 23 -3.01 4.57 -3.84
CA ALA A 23 -3.49 4.66 -5.22
C ALA A 23 -2.52 4.00 -6.22
N MET A 24 -1.20 4.17 -6.03
CA MET A 24 -0.18 3.53 -6.86
C MET A 24 -0.25 2.00 -6.79
N TYR A 25 -0.42 1.43 -5.59
CA TYR A 25 -0.46 -0.01 -5.38
C TYR A 25 -1.85 -0.63 -5.56
N ARG A 26 -2.92 0.17 -5.65
CA ARG A 26 -4.31 -0.31 -5.77
C ARG A 26 -4.52 -1.36 -6.88
N PRO A 27 -3.97 -1.24 -8.09
CA PRO A 27 -4.10 -2.28 -9.12
C PRO A 27 -3.51 -3.64 -8.69
N LEU A 28 -2.39 -3.62 -7.96
CA LEU A 28 -1.77 -4.83 -7.43
C LEU A 28 -2.63 -5.48 -6.33
N LEU A 29 -3.19 -4.67 -5.42
CA LEU A 29 -4.07 -5.17 -4.37
C LEU A 29 -5.32 -5.83 -4.97
N ILE A 30 -5.95 -5.19 -5.95
CA ILE A 30 -7.11 -5.74 -6.67
C ILE A 30 -6.75 -7.06 -7.38
N LYS A 31 -5.62 -7.09 -8.09
CA LYS A 31 -5.17 -8.29 -8.80
C LYS A 31 -4.99 -9.47 -7.84
N ASN A 32 -4.41 -9.26 -6.66
CA ASN A 32 -4.18 -10.32 -5.69
C ASN A 32 -5.43 -10.70 -4.90
N ALA A 33 -6.41 -9.80 -4.81
CA ALA A 33 -7.72 -10.09 -4.23
C ALA A 33 -8.66 -10.83 -5.21
N LEU A 34 -8.28 -11.02 -6.48
CA LEU A 34 -9.03 -11.83 -7.43
C LEU A 34 -8.65 -13.30 -7.30
N VAL A 35 -9.44 -14.05 -6.54
CA VAL A 35 -9.27 -15.49 -6.32
C VAL A 35 -10.26 -16.26 -7.19
N ASN A 36 -9.76 -17.13 -8.08
CA ASN A 36 -10.58 -17.91 -9.02
C ASN A 36 -11.55 -17.06 -9.85
N GLY A 37 -11.13 -15.85 -10.25
CA GLY A 37 -11.95 -14.92 -11.04
C GLY A 37 -13.02 -14.17 -10.24
N ARG A 38 -13.11 -14.37 -8.92
CA ARG A 38 -14.00 -13.63 -8.03
C ARG A 38 -13.20 -12.65 -7.17
N PHE A 39 -13.72 -11.45 -7.01
CA PHE A 39 -13.15 -10.48 -6.09
C PHE A 39 -13.49 -10.87 -4.65
N ASP A 40 -12.46 -11.01 -3.83
CA ASP A 40 -12.56 -11.27 -2.39
C ASP A 40 -12.32 -9.96 -1.64
N GLU A 41 -13.40 -9.39 -1.10
CA GLU A 41 -13.38 -8.11 -0.41
C GLU A 41 -12.57 -8.15 0.90
N ASP A 42 -12.62 -9.27 1.62
CA ASP A 42 -11.89 -9.45 2.88
C ASP A 42 -10.40 -9.54 2.59
N LEU A 43 -10.01 -10.31 1.56
CA LEU A 43 -8.61 -10.37 1.12
C LEU A 43 -8.11 -9.00 0.65
N TYR A 44 -8.92 -8.22 -0.07
CA TYR A 44 -8.54 -6.86 -0.46
C TYR A 44 -8.29 -5.96 0.76
N GLN A 45 -9.13 -6.05 1.78
CA GLN A 45 -8.96 -5.29 3.03
C GLN A 45 -7.70 -5.71 3.78
N GLU A 46 -7.41 -7.01 3.87
CA GLU A 46 -6.17 -7.52 4.48
C GLU A 46 -4.93 -7.04 3.72
N LEU A 47 -4.95 -7.08 2.38
CA LEU A 47 -3.87 -6.55 1.54
C LEU A 47 -3.69 -5.04 1.72
N ALA A 48 -4.77 -4.29 1.89
CA ALA A 48 -4.73 -2.86 2.19
C ALA A 48 -4.10 -2.57 3.55
N VAL A 49 -4.45 -3.36 4.58
CA VAL A 49 -3.83 -3.29 5.92
C VAL A 49 -2.35 -3.63 5.84
N GLU A 50 -1.98 -4.66 5.08
CA GLU A 50 -0.59 -5.07 4.89
C GLU A 50 0.23 -3.97 4.19
N LEU A 51 -0.33 -3.30 3.18
CA LEU A 51 0.32 -2.15 2.57
C LEU A 51 0.61 -1.03 3.59
N MET A 52 -0.33 -0.75 4.51
CA MET A 52 -0.09 0.23 5.58
C MET A 52 1.03 -0.19 6.53
N LYS A 53 1.17 -1.50 6.82
CA LYS A 53 2.30 -2.03 7.58
C LYS A 53 3.60 -1.88 6.80
N CYS A 54 3.61 -2.19 5.50
CA CYS A 54 4.76 -1.99 4.63
C CYS A 54 5.23 -0.53 4.66
N ILE A 55 4.33 0.45 4.49
CA ILE A 55 4.68 1.87 4.59
C ILE A 55 5.34 2.16 5.93
N ARG A 56 4.77 1.69 7.04
CA ARG A 56 5.28 1.95 8.39
C ARG A 56 6.63 1.31 8.67
N TYR A 57 6.82 0.06 8.27
CA TYR A 57 7.94 -0.78 8.71
C TYR A 57 9.03 -1.00 7.68
N PHE A 58 8.83 -0.59 6.42
CA PHE A 58 9.86 -0.68 5.39
C PHE A 58 11.13 0.02 5.86
N ARG A 59 12.28 -0.62 5.64
CA ARG A 59 13.61 -0.08 5.89
C ARG A 59 14.42 -0.42 4.65
N ASP A 60 15.18 0.55 4.15
CA ASP A 60 16.17 0.24 3.13
C ASP A 60 17.17 -0.76 3.72
N VAL A 61 17.43 -1.81 2.96
CA VAL A 61 18.48 -2.77 3.29
C VAL A 61 19.73 -2.23 2.63
N GLU A 62 20.57 -1.55 3.41
CA GLU A 62 21.97 -1.30 3.05
C GLU A 62 22.75 -2.63 3.00
#